data_AF-A0A060C5D3-F1
#
_entry.id   AF-A0A060C5D3-F1
#
_cell.length_a   1.000
_cell.length_b   1.000
_cell.length_c   1.000
_cell.angle_alpha   90.00
_cell.angle_beta   90.00
_cell.angle_gamma   90.00
#
_symmetry.space_group_name_H-M   'P 1'
#
loop_
_entity.id
_entity.type
_entity.pdbx_description
1 polymer ?
#
loop_
_entity_poly.entity_id
_entity_poly.type
_entity_poly.pdbx_seq_one_letter_code
_entity_poly.pdbx_strand_id
1 'polypeptide(L)'
;MHRMSDSLLTFGKKQIGWDELIDLHLDAQKTVIMWWRHDKSEYLKEALAKGYITILCPRKPLYLDFIQYKEHKWGRQWDGFCPLEDIYNFPDKWYASWGIPESDLNNIIGMQANLWTELVQNTLRLDFMTFPRICALAE
;
A
#
# COMPACT_ATOMS: atom_id res chain seq x y z
N MET A 1 1.99 18.41 10.34
CA MET A 1 0.78 17.62 10.06
C MET A 1 -0.32 17.75 11.13
N HIS A 2 0.00 17.87 12.42
CA HIS A 2 -1.01 18.01 13.50
C HIS A 2 -2.13 19.03 13.19
N ARG A 3 -1.78 20.28 12.83
CA ARG A 3 -2.79 21.31 12.47
C ARG A 3 -3.75 20.89 11.34
N MET A 4 -3.26 20.14 10.36
CA MET A 4 -4.09 19.64 9.27
C MET A 4 -4.98 18.50 9.75
N SER A 5 -4.46 17.62 10.62
CA SER A 5 -5.24 16.60 11.32
C SER A 5 -6.40 17.22 12.09
N ASP A 6 -6.11 18.24 12.91
CA ASP A 6 -7.12 18.94 13.72
C ASP A 6 -8.19 19.59 12.85
N SER A 7 -7.79 20.17 11.71
CA SER A 7 -8.73 20.76 10.75
C SER A 7 -9.64 19.71 10.11
N LEU A 8 -9.13 18.53 9.76
CA LEU A 8 -9.97 17.46 9.21
C LEU A 8 -11.03 16.99 10.21
N LEU A 9 -10.70 16.99 11.51
CA LEU A 9 -11.64 16.63 12.56
C LEU A 9 -12.78 17.64 12.70
N THR A 10 -12.53 18.94 12.52
CA THR A 10 -13.61 19.94 12.55
C THR A 10 -14.60 19.75 11.40
N PHE A 11 -14.18 19.11 10.31
CA PHE A 11 -15.05 18.69 9.20
C PHE A 11 -15.65 17.29 9.37
N GLY A 12 -15.44 16.62 10.51
CA GLY A 12 -15.90 15.25 10.74
C GLY A 12 -15.25 14.21 9.83
N LYS A 13 -14.01 14.47 9.37
CA LYS A 13 -13.25 13.57 8.49
C LYS A 13 -12.12 12.90 9.26
N LYS A 14 -11.79 11.67 8.86
CA LYS A 14 -10.64 10.92 9.36
C LYS A 14 -9.45 11.14 8.44
N GLN A 15 -8.25 11.32 9.01
CA GLN A 15 -7.04 11.47 8.22
C GLN A 15 -6.60 10.09 7.70
N ILE A 16 -6.23 10.02 6.43
CA ILE A 16 -5.55 8.88 5.82
C ILE A 16 -4.28 9.38 5.16
N GLY A 17 -3.16 8.68 5.32
CA GLY A 17 -1.92 9.04 4.63
C GLY A 17 -0.88 7.94 4.66
N TRP A 18 0.22 8.19 3.95
CA TRP A 18 1.32 7.24 3.84
C TRP A 18 2.00 6.97 5.20
N ASP A 19 2.69 5.83 5.29
CA ASP A 19 3.36 5.34 6.51
C ASP A 19 4.41 6.29 7.11
N GLU A 20 4.87 7.32 6.40
CA GLU A 20 5.67 8.42 6.99
C GLU A 20 4.93 9.18 8.09
N LEU A 21 3.58 9.11 8.13
CA LEU A 21 2.81 9.70 9.22
C LEU A 21 3.11 9.09 10.60
N ILE A 22 3.68 7.89 10.64
CA ILE A 22 4.06 7.20 11.88
C ILE A 22 5.14 7.98 12.64
N ASP A 23 6.06 8.62 11.91
CA ASP A 23 7.15 9.45 12.47
C ASP A 23 6.62 10.72 13.16
N LEU A 24 5.36 11.08 12.90
CA LEU A 24 4.72 12.28 13.44
C LEU A 24 3.89 12.02 14.70
N HIS A 25 3.83 10.77 15.17
CA HIS A 25 3.15 10.38 16.41
C HIS A 25 1.72 10.95 16.52
N LEU A 26 0.94 10.84 15.44
CA LEU A 26 -0.45 11.28 15.41
C LEU A 26 -1.35 10.38 16.26
N ASP A 27 -2.56 10.85 16.56
CA ASP A 27 -3.55 10.04 17.27
C ASP A 27 -4.03 8.89 16.38
N ALA A 28 -3.78 7.65 16.81
CA ALA A 28 -4.12 6.43 16.09
C ALA A 28 -5.63 6.25 15.90
N GLN A 29 -6.46 6.78 16.81
CA GLN A 29 -7.92 6.70 16.66
C GLN A 29 -8.43 7.57 15.50
N LYS A 30 -7.65 8.57 15.09
CA LYS A 30 -8.01 9.60 14.11
C LYS A 30 -7.26 9.47 12.79
N THR A 31 -6.31 8.55 12.71
CA THR A 31 -5.40 8.40 11.58
C THR A 31 -5.45 6.98 11.05
N VAL A 32 -5.56 6.84 9.73
CA VAL A 32 -5.38 5.58 9.01
C VAL A 32 -4.06 5.65 8.25
N ILE A 33 -3.28 4.57 8.32
CA ILE A 33 -1.98 4.46 7.67
C ILE A 33 -2.10 3.66 6.38
N MET A 34 -1.53 4.16 5.30
CA MET A 34 -1.30 3.43 4.04
C MET A 34 0.16 2.97 4.01
N TRP A 35 0.40 1.70 4.30
CA TRP A 35 1.76 1.15 4.29
C TRP A 35 2.19 0.80 2.86
N TRP A 36 3.18 1.51 2.34
CA TRP A 36 3.61 1.43 0.94
C TRP A 36 5.07 0.99 0.78
N ARG A 37 5.90 1.16 1.81
CA ARG A 37 7.32 0.80 1.78
C ARG A 37 7.51 -0.68 2.12
N HIS A 38 7.36 -1.54 1.10
CA HIS A 38 7.51 -3.00 1.20
C HIS A 38 8.84 -3.48 1.82
N ASP A 39 9.89 -2.69 1.66
CA ASP A 39 11.26 -2.85 2.17
C ASP A 39 11.46 -2.27 3.58
N LYS A 40 10.40 -1.73 4.18
CA LYS A 40 10.34 -1.11 5.50
C LYS A 40 9.23 -1.75 6.34
N SER A 41 9.31 -3.06 6.55
CA SER A 41 8.33 -3.81 7.33
C SER A 41 8.31 -3.40 8.81
N GLU A 42 9.38 -2.77 9.31
CA GLU A 42 9.42 -2.15 10.63
C GLU A 42 8.36 -1.05 10.80
N TYR A 43 8.05 -0.27 9.75
CA TYR A 43 6.99 0.73 9.79
C TYR A 43 5.60 0.08 9.86
N LEU A 44 5.38 -1.05 9.18
CA LEU A 44 4.13 -1.80 9.31
C LEU A 44 3.94 -2.33 10.74
N LYS A 45 4.99 -2.95 11.31
CA LYS A 45 4.96 -3.42 12.71
C LYS A 45 4.64 -2.29 13.67
N GLU A 46 5.32 -1.15 13.52
CA GLU A 46 5.13 -0.01 14.40
C GLU A 46 3.72 0.59 14.28
N ALA A 47 3.16 0.67 13.06
CA ALA A 47 1.78 1.10 12.84
C ALA A 47 0.80 0.24 13.63
N LEU A 48 0.90 -1.09 13.48
CA LEU A 48 -0.05 -2.02 14.07
C LEU A 48 0.12 -2.09 15.59
N ALA A 49 1.36 -2.11 16.08
CA ALA A 49 1.67 -2.11 17.51
C ALA A 49 1.18 -0.83 18.23
N LYS A 50 1.18 0.31 17.54
CA LYS A 50 0.60 1.57 18.04
C LYS A 50 -0.93 1.65 17.87
N GLY A 51 -1.57 0.62 17.32
CA GLY A 51 -3.02 0.54 17.16
C GLY A 51 -3.57 1.37 15.99
N TYR A 52 -2.73 1.75 15.02
CA TYR A 52 -3.24 2.41 13.83
C TYR A 52 -4.00 1.44 12.95
N ILE A 53 -5.18 1.87 12.51
CA ILE A 53 -5.86 1.23 11.39
C ILE A 53 -4.98 1.38 10.15
N THR A 54 -4.73 0.27 9.45
CA THR A 54 -3.75 0.22 8.37
C THR A 54 -4.33 -0.41 7.10
N ILE A 55 -4.00 0.17 5.95
CA ILE A 55 -4.27 -0.34 4.60
C ILE A 55 -2.94 -0.82 4.03
N LEU A 56 -2.92 -2.04 3.52
CA LEU A 56 -1.74 -2.57 2.81
C LEU A 56 -1.76 -2.10 1.36
N CYS A 57 -0.76 -1.32 0.97
CA CYS A 57 -0.57 -0.90 -0.42
C CYS A 57 0.91 -0.87 -0.79
N PRO A 58 1.68 -1.95 -0.52
CA PRO A 58 3.11 -1.96 -0.77
C PRO A 58 3.44 -1.74 -2.24
N ARG A 59 4.55 -1.04 -2.53
CA ARG A 59 5.11 -0.90 -3.88
C ARG A 59 5.13 -2.23 -4.63
N LYS A 60 5.65 -3.27 -4.00
CA LYS A 60 5.61 -4.63 -4.54
C LYS A 60 4.73 -5.49 -3.63
N PRO A 61 3.65 -6.13 -4.13
CA PRO A 61 3.28 -6.23 -5.55
C PRO A 61 2.19 -5.24 -6.01
N LEU A 62 1.72 -4.32 -5.17
CA LEU A 62 0.46 -3.58 -5.41
C LEU A 62 0.59 -2.25 -6.17
N TYR A 63 1.80 -1.85 -6.60
CA TYR A 63 1.93 -0.71 -7.51
C TYR A 63 1.86 -1.18 -8.96
N LEU A 64 0.73 -0.89 -9.62
CA LEU A 64 0.44 -1.32 -10.97
C LEU A 64 1.24 -0.54 -12.03
N ASP A 65 1.92 0.55 -11.68
CA ASP A 65 2.87 1.23 -12.58
C ASP A 65 4.18 0.45 -12.79
N PHE A 66 4.46 -0.58 -11.96
CA PHE A 66 5.62 -1.45 -12.15
C PHE A 66 5.45 -2.34 -13.39
N ILE A 67 6.58 -2.60 -14.07
CA ILE A 67 6.63 -3.65 -15.09
C ILE A 67 6.14 -4.99 -14.52
N GLN A 68 5.47 -5.80 -15.35
CA GLN A 68 4.84 -7.05 -14.91
C GLN A 68 5.79 -8.24 -15.01
N TYR A 69 6.66 -8.24 -16.03
CA TYR A 69 7.66 -9.27 -16.27
C TYR A 69 8.95 -8.61 -16.76
N LYS A 70 10.08 -9.33 -16.69
CA LYS A 70 11.43 -8.83 -16.98
C LYS A 70 11.57 -8.28 -18.40
N GLU A 71 10.78 -8.79 -19.35
CA GLU A 71 10.81 -8.44 -20.76
C GLU A 71 10.08 -7.11 -21.06
N HIS A 72 9.25 -6.63 -20.12
CA HIS A 72 8.50 -5.40 -20.31
C HIS A 72 9.44 -4.18 -20.25
N LYS A 73 9.44 -3.38 -21.32
CA LYS A 73 10.35 -2.24 -21.49
C LYS A 73 9.85 -0.93 -20.89
N TRP A 74 8.54 -0.85 -20.65
CA TRP A 74 7.88 0.37 -20.18
C TRP A 74 7.17 0.08 -18.87
N GLY A 75 7.31 1.00 -17.92
CA GLY A 75 6.82 0.87 -16.55
C GLY A 75 7.94 1.18 -15.57
N ARG A 76 7.59 1.33 -14.30
CA ARG A 76 8.57 1.51 -13.23
C ARG A 76 9.30 0.19 -12.98
N GLN A 77 10.59 0.27 -12.68
CA GLN A 77 11.38 -0.86 -12.21
C GLN A 77 12.15 -0.42 -10.97
N TRP A 78 12.02 -1.18 -9.89
CA TRP A 78 12.79 -0.97 -8.67
C TRP A 78 13.10 -2.32 -8.05
N ASP A 79 14.29 -2.82 -8.41
CA ASP A 79 14.82 -4.09 -7.93
C ASP A 79 13.79 -5.23 -8.07
N GLY A 80 13.28 -5.40 -9.30
CA GLY A 80 12.27 -6.38 -9.65
C GLY A 80 11.10 -5.82 -10.45
N PHE A 81 10.10 -6.68 -10.63
CA PHE A 81 8.84 -6.46 -11.33
C PHE A 81 7.67 -6.93 -10.46
N CYS A 82 6.42 -6.65 -10.86
CA CYS A 82 5.21 -7.04 -10.12
C CYS A 82 4.35 -7.95 -11.00
N PRO A 83 4.62 -9.26 -10.99
CA PRO A 83 3.91 -10.22 -11.81
C PRO A 83 2.51 -10.49 -11.22
N LEU A 84 1.59 -11.01 -12.05
CA LEU A 84 0.20 -11.28 -11.65
C LEU A 84 0.13 -12.23 -10.45
N GLU A 85 0.98 -13.24 -10.45
CA GLU A 85 1.05 -14.28 -9.43
C GLU A 85 1.41 -13.70 -8.06
N ASP A 86 2.26 -12.67 -8.02
CA ASP A 86 2.62 -12.04 -6.76
C ASP A 86 1.47 -11.24 -6.17
N ILE A 87 0.62 -10.62 -6.99
CA ILE A 87 -0.59 -9.93 -6.51
C ILE A 87 -1.61 -10.95 -6.02
N TYR A 88 -1.81 -12.04 -6.77
CA TYR A 88 -2.76 -13.10 -6.40
C TYR A 88 -2.39 -13.78 -5.07
N ASN A 89 -1.10 -13.98 -4.81
CA ASN A 89 -0.62 -14.59 -3.56
C ASN A 89 -0.38 -13.58 -2.43
N PHE A 90 -0.70 -12.31 -2.63
CA PHE A 90 -0.59 -11.29 -1.60
C PHE A 90 -1.85 -11.28 -0.73
N PRO A 91 -1.75 -11.19 0.61
CA PRO A 91 -0.53 -10.96 1.42
C PRO A 91 0.17 -12.25 1.92
N ASP A 92 -0.45 -13.42 1.75
CA ASP A 92 -0.06 -14.67 2.42
C ASP A 92 1.41 -15.06 2.24
N LYS A 93 1.94 -14.90 1.04
CA LYS A 93 3.35 -15.20 0.73
C LYS A 93 4.34 -14.35 1.53
N TRP A 94 3.94 -13.17 2.01
CA TRP A 94 4.82 -12.24 2.74
C TRP A 94 4.55 -12.15 4.24
N TYR A 95 3.39 -12.58 4.74
CA TYR A 95 3.02 -12.42 6.15
C TYR A 95 4.08 -12.93 7.12
N ALA A 96 4.59 -14.14 6.89
CA ALA A 96 5.62 -14.74 7.76
C ALA A 96 6.91 -13.91 7.80
N SER A 97 7.29 -13.30 6.67
CA SER A 97 8.50 -12.46 6.58
C SER A 97 8.37 -11.15 7.35
N TRP A 98 7.15 -10.67 7.54
CA TRP A 98 6.89 -9.45 8.30
C TRP A 98 6.91 -9.70 9.79
N GLY A 99 6.76 -10.91 10.30
CA GLY A 99 6.82 -11.18 11.75
C GLY A 99 5.88 -10.31 12.58
N ILE A 100 4.64 -10.15 12.10
CA ILE A 100 3.56 -9.41 12.76
C ILE A 100 2.80 -10.37 13.68
N PRO A 101 2.54 -10.01 14.95
CA PRO A 101 1.70 -10.82 15.84
C PRO A 101 0.27 -10.98 15.28
N GLU A 102 -0.33 -12.15 15.43
CA GLU A 102 -1.71 -12.39 14.95
C GLU A 102 -2.73 -11.41 15.57
N SER A 103 -2.52 -10.99 16.82
CA SER A 103 -3.36 -9.99 17.50
C SER A 103 -3.46 -8.66 16.75
N ASP A 104 -2.38 -8.29 16.07
CA ASP A 104 -2.19 -6.98 15.45
C ASP A 104 -2.79 -6.94 14.04
N LEU A 105 -3.06 -8.11 13.44
CA LEU A 105 -3.68 -8.25 12.12
C LEU A 105 -5.10 -7.66 12.07
N ASN A 106 -5.80 -7.60 13.21
CA ASN A 106 -7.13 -7.00 13.31
C ASN A 106 -7.15 -5.49 12.97
N ASN A 107 -5.99 -4.82 13.03
CA ASN A 107 -5.88 -3.42 12.66
C ASN A 107 -5.71 -3.21 11.14
N ILE A 108 -5.51 -4.28 10.37
CA ILE A 108 -5.45 -4.23 8.91
C ILE A 108 -6.88 -4.31 8.36
N ILE A 109 -7.34 -3.27 7.67
CA ILE A 109 -8.73 -3.19 7.16
C ILE A 109 -8.89 -3.58 5.70
N GLY A 110 -7.79 -3.85 5.00
CA GLY A 110 -7.82 -4.26 3.60
C GLY A 110 -6.56 -3.87 2.85
N MET A 111 -6.67 -3.95 1.53
CA MET A 111 -5.58 -3.77 0.59
C MET A 111 -5.95 -2.77 -0.50
N GLN A 112 -4.95 -2.13 -1.10
CA GLN A 112 -5.16 -1.17 -2.19
C GLN A 112 -4.04 -1.28 -3.23
N ALA A 113 -4.42 -1.38 -4.50
CA ALA A 113 -3.53 -1.16 -5.63
C ALA A 113 -3.43 0.32 -5.96
N ASN A 114 -2.22 0.77 -6.29
CA ASN A 114 -1.96 2.13 -6.74
C ASN A 114 -1.45 2.09 -8.18
N LEU A 115 -1.94 2.98 -9.03
CA LEU A 115 -1.40 3.19 -10.37
C LEU A 115 -0.91 4.62 -10.50
N TRP A 116 0.40 4.79 -10.42
CA TRP A 116 1.04 6.08 -10.68
C TRP A 116 1.18 6.32 -12.19
N THR A 117 0.94 7.55 -12.64
CA THR A 117 0.72 7.85 -14.05
C THR A 117 1.86 8.59 -14.74
N GLU A 118 3.05 8.67 -14.15
CA GLU A 118 4.21 9.36 -14.74
C GLU A 118 4.58 8.79 -16.11
N LEU A 119 4.37 7.47 -16.31
CA LEU A 119 4.62 6.75 -17.58
C LEU A 119 3.32 6.19 -18.21
N VAL A 120 2.15 6.65 -17.78
CA VAL A 120 0.84 6.22 -18.29
C VAL A 120 0.21 7.36 -19.07
N GLN A 121 0.52 7.43 -20.36
CA GLN A 121 0.22 8.60 -21.19
C GLN A 121 -1.15 8.55 -21.88
N ASN A 122 -1.81 7.38 -21.90
CA ASN A 122 -3.09 7.18 -22.56
C ASN A 122 -3.87 6.02 -21.93
N THR A 123 -5.13 5.88 -22.33
CA THR A 123 -6.05 4.87 -21.79
C THR A 123 -5.65 3.44 -22.13
N LEU A 124 -5.10 3.18 -23.33
CA LEU A 124 -4.58 1.84 -23.67
C LEU A 124 -3.46 1.42 -22.73
N ARG A 125 -2.61 2.37 -22.35
CA ARG A 125 -1.55 2.13 -21.37
C ARG A 125 -2.11 1.95 -19.96
N LEU A 126 -3.11 2.74 -19.58
CA LEU A 126 -3.82 2.59 -18.31
C LEU A 126 -4.41 1.18 -18.17
N ASP A 127 -5.11 0.70 -19.20
CA ASP A 127 -5.73 -0.62 -19.23
C ASP A 127 -4.68 -1.73 -19.16
N PHE A 128 -3.59 -1.60 -19.93
CA PHE A 128 -2.49 -2.58 -19.91
C PHE A 128 -1.80 -2.66 -18.54
N MET A 129 -1.66 -1.54 -17.83
CA MET A 129 -1.06 -1.55 -16.48
C MET A 129 -2.08 -2.04 -15.44
N THR A 130 -3.37 -1.78 -15.61
CA THR A 130 -4.41 -2.16 -14.65
C THR A 130 -4.77 -3.64 -14.74
N PHE A 131 -5.07 -4.13 -15.94
CA PHE A 131 -5.56 -5.49 -16.16
C PHE A 131 -4.43 -6.43 -16.61
N PRO A 132 -4.48 -7.73 -16.24
CA PRO A 132 -5.49 -8.37 -15.40
C PRO A 132 -5.23 -8.24 -13.88
N ARG A 133 -4.15 -7.58 -13.48
CA ARG A 133 -3.66 -7.52 -12.10
C ARG A 133 -4.67 -6.98 -11.08
N ILE A 134 -5.51 -6.02 -11.45
CA ILE A 134 -6.56 -5.51 -10.57
C ILE A 134 -7.60 -6.59 -10.21
N CYS A 135 -7.86 -7.55 -11.10
CA CYS A 135 -8.78 -8.65 -10.82
C CYS A 135 -8.19 -9.58 -9.74
N ALA A 136 -6.89 -9.85 -9.78
CA ALA A 136 -6.21 -10.66 -8.77
C ALA A 136 -6.19 -10.00 -7.39
N LEU A 137 -6.17 -8.66 -7.31
CA LEU A 137 -6.32 -7.96 -6.03
C LEU A 137 -7.75 -8.03 -5.48
N ALA A 138 -8.75 -8.11 -6.36
CA ALA A 138 -10.15 -8.05 -5.99
C ALA A 138 -10.73 -9.40 -5.52
N GLU A 139 -10.05 -10.50 -5.80
CA GLU A 139 -10.36 -11.85 -5.30
C GLU A 139 -10.02 -11.99 -3.81
#